data_AF-A0A7S3IF27-F1
#
_entry.id   AF-A0A7S3IF27-F1
#
_cell.length_a   1.000
_cell.length_b   1.000
_cell.length_c   1.000
_cell.angle_alpha   90.00
_cell.angle_beta   90.00
_cell.angle_gamma   90.00
#
_symmetry.space_group_name_H-M   'P 1'
#
loop_
_entity.id
_entity.type
_entity.pdbx_description
1 polymer ?
#
loop_
_entity_poly.entity_id
_entity_poly.type
_entity_poly.pdbx_seq_one_letter_code
_entity_poly.pdbx_strand_id
1 'polypeptide(L)'
;AHEIPIIIIRQQALDQANDKNSYLKVLEKAYIFLIKFVRNNKENQFILINYIDLFVDDMEYGVHSWELISEIYKNSELLLSQQFTPLLKKVIKLIDSLPKETQKKTTMLSFLTYFMRYNGNNLKEAQLTICNEVTSIIRKNCDHLFVGEVGLKDLHLYILEMKNAYSEFMNDDRYVQEIQIPPELSYTIEYIKLLANCGEGKNATTETRCQ
;
A
#
# COMPACT_ATOMS: atom_id res chain seq x y z
N ALA A 1 25.86 -2.54 9.38
CA ALA A 1 25.50 -2.28 7.97
C ALA A 1 24.19 -1.49 7.85
N HIS A 2 23.11 -1.89 8.54
CA HIS A 2 21.81 -1.18 8.52
C HIS A 2 21.82 0.22 9.17
N GLU A 3 22.76 0.48 10.10
CA GLU A 3 22.93 1.78 10.77
C GLU A 3 23.11 2.96 9.82
N ILE A 4 23.86 2.80 8.72
CA ILE A 4 24.13 3.89 7.77
C ILE A 4 22.82 4.38 7.10
N PRO A 5 22.01 3.49 6.47
CA PRO A 5 20.68 3.85 5.99
C PRO A 5 19.78 4.52 7.05
N ILE A 6 19.81 4.02 8.30
CA ILE A 6 19.01 4.60 9.38
C ILE A 6 19.45 6.03 9.69
N ILE A 7 20.75 6.30 9.73
CA ILE A 7 21.30 7.65 9.94
C ILE A 7 20.85 8.59 8.81
N ILE A 8 20.89 8.11 7.56
CA ILE A 8 20.46 8.89 6.39
C ILE A 8 18.97 9.26 6.52
N ILE A 9 18.11 8.31 6.88
CA ILE A 9 16.67 8.55 7.06
C ILE A 9 16.43 9.51 8.23
N ARG A 10 17.09 9.27 9.38
CA ARG A 10 16.95 10.07 10.59
C ARG A 10 17.37 11.53 10.41
N GLN A 11 18.35 11.82 9.56
CA GLN A 11 18.80 13.19 9.35
C GLN A 11 17.68 14.11 8.85
N GLN A 12 16.64 13.58 8.18
CA GLN A 12 15.49 14.34 7.66
C GLN A 12 15.89 15.68 7.01
N ALA A 13 17.06 15.72 6.37
CA ALA A 13 17.70 16.95 5.93
C ALA A 13 17.17 17.43 4.57
N LEU A 14 15.97 16.98 4.17
CA LEU A 14 15.37 17.29 2.88
C LEU A 14 15.22 18.80 2.67
N ASP A 15 14.88 19.55 3.73
CA ASP A 15 14.71 21.00 3.67
C ASP A 15 16.03 21.76 3.67
N GLN A 16 17.10 21.13 4.10
CA GLN A 16 18.46 21.70 4.13
C GLN A 16 19.31 21.24 2.92
N ALA A 17 18.78 20.32 2.11
CA ALA A 17 19.48 19.79 0.96
C ALA A 17 19.54 20.84 -0.16
N ASN A 18 20.77 21.16 -0.59
CA ASN A 18 21.01 22.03 -1.76
C ASN A 18 20.34 21.48 -3.04
N ASP A 19 20.25 20.15 -3.15
CA ASP A 19 19.50 19.45 -4.20
C ASP A 19 18.56 18.41 -3.57
N LYS A 20 17.28 18.79 -3.46
CA LYS A 20 16.22 17.91 -2.92
C LYS A 20 16.04 16.63 -3.74
N ASN A 21 16.19 16.69 -5.06
CA ASN A 21 16.00 15.53 -5.92
C ASN A 21 17.12 14.49 -5.73
N SER A 22 18.36 14.95 -5.62
CA SER A 22 19.48 14.05 -5.31
C SER A 22 19.34 13.42 -3.92
N TYR A 23 18.89 14.19 -2.92
CA TYR A 23 18.61 13.65 -1.59
C TYR A 23 17.51 12.56 -1.62
N LEU A 24 16.41 12.80 -2.33
CA LEU A 24 15.33 11.82 -2.47
C LEU A 24 15.82 10.51 -3.12
N LYS A 25 16.69 10.57 -4.12
CA LYS A 25 17.30 9.37 -4.72
C LYS A 25 18.16 8.60 -3.72
N VAL A 26 18.92 9.28 -2.87
CA VAL A 26 19.72 8.63 -1.81
C VAL A 26 18.80 7.97 -0.78
N LEU A 27 17.75 8.67 -0.37
CA LEU A 27 16.74 8.17 0.56
C LEU A 27 16.05 6.92 0.00
N GLU A 28 15.67 6.93 -1.28
CA GLU A 28 15.10 5.79 -1.98
C GLU A 28 16.04 4.57 -1.93
N LYS A 29 17.34 4.76 -2.20
CA LYS A 29 18.32 3.66 -2.12
C LYS A 29 18.53 3.16 -0.69
N ALA A 30 18.45 4.04 0.31
CA ALA A 30 18.49 3.64 1.71
C ALA A 30 17.30 2.73 2.06
N TYR A 31 16.08 3.10 1.67
CA TYR A 31 14.90 2.25 1.89
C TYR A 31 14.98 0.92 1.12
N ILE A 32 15.34 0.95 -0.16
CA ILE A 32 15.49 -0.28 -0.97
C ILE A 32 16.50 -1.23 -0.34
N PHE A 33 17.61 -0.71 0.19
CA PHE A 33 18.57 -1.51 0.92
C PHE A 33 17.94 -2.14 2.17
N LEU A 34 17.25 -1.34 3.00
CA LEU A 34 16.62 -1.84 4.23
C LEU A 34 15.52 -2.88 3.95
N ILE A 35 14.73 -2.68 2.89
CA ILE A 35 13.72 -3.65 2.42
C ILE A 35 14.40 -4.98 2.09
N LYS A 36 15.47 -4.96 1.31
CA LYS A 36 16.24 -6.17 0.99
C LYS A 36 16.92 -6.79 2.21
N PHE A 37 17.33 -5.96 3.18
CA PHE A 37 17.96 -6.41 4.41
C PHE A 37 17.00 -7.22 5.29
N VAL A 38 15.73 -6.82 5.40
CA VAL A 38 14.74 -7.54 6.24
C VAL A 38 14.02 -8.68 5.53
N ARG A 39 13.98 -8.65 4.19
CA ARG A 39 13.23 -9.64 3.41
C ARG A 39 13.62 -11.07 3.77
N ASN A 40 12.63 -11.84 4.24
CA ASN A 40 12.78 -13.23 4.67
C ASN A 40 13.82 -13.45 5.79
N ASN A 41 14.16 -12.43 6.58
CA ASN A 41 15.13 -12.53 7.67
C ASN A 41 14.53 -12.00 8.98
N LYS A 42 14.07 -12.91 9.84
CA LYS A 42 13.42 -12.59 11.11
C LYS A 42 14.32 -11.77 12.05
N GLU A 43 15.60 -12.11 12.16
CA GLU A 43 16.54 -11.38 13.02
C GLU A 43 16.63 -9.91 12.60
N ASN A 44 16.74 -9.66 11.29
CA ASN A 44 16.80 -8.31 10.76
C ASN A 44 15.48 -7.55 10.92
N GLN A 45 14.33 -8.24 10.82
CA GLN A 45 13.02 -7.65 11.15
C GLN A 45 12.96 -7.18 12.61
N PHE A 46 13.44 -8.00 13.56
CA PHE A 46 13.52 -7.65 14.98
C PHE A 46 14.53 -6.53 15.28
N ILE A 47 15.55 -6.34 14.45
CA ILE A 47 16.44 -5.18 14.57
C ILE A 47 15.68 -3.91 14.15
N LEU A 48 15.04 -3.93 12.98
CA LEU A 48 14.42 -2.72 12.40
C LEU A 48 13.12 -2.28 13.07
N ILE A 49 12.41 -3.18 13.78
CA ILE A 49 11.19 -2.81 14.51
C ILE A 49 11.45 -1.72 15.57
N ASN A 50 12.67 -1.65 16.12
CA ASN A 50 13.04 -0.61 17.10
C ASN A 50 13.10 0.79 16.49
N TYR A 51 13.03 0.90 15.16
CA TYR A 51 13.04 2.15 14.41
C TYR A 51 11.71 2.38 13.69
N ILE A 52 10.64 1.65 14.05
CA ILE A 52 9.38 1.70 13.32
C ILE A 52 8.79 3.10 13.26
N ASP A 53 8.84 3.86 14.37
CA ASP A 53 8.29 5.21 14.46
C ASP A 53 8.95 6.15 13.44
N LEU A 54 10.27 6.02 13.24
CA LEU A 54 11.01 6.78 12.23
C LEU A 54 10.45 6.51 10.82
N PHE A 55 10.17 5.25 10.48
CA PHE A 55 9.65 4.90 9.15
C PHE A 55 8.20 5.33 8.98
N VAL A 56 7.42 5.29 10.06
CA VAL A 56 6.01 5.70 10.06
C VAL A 56 5.89 7.21 9.79
N ASP A 57 6.77 8.03 10.37
CA ASP A 57 6.75 9.48 10.16
C ASP A 57 7.17 9.87 8.73
N ASP A 58 8.00 9.04 8.08
CA ASP A 58 8.43 9.25 6.70
C ASP A 58 7.43 8.73 5.63
N MET A 59 6.28 8.14 6.02
CA MET A 59 5.26 7.65 5.08
C MET A 59 4.65 8.75 4.20
N GLU A 60 4.68 10.00 4.66
CA GLU A 60 4.15 11.13 3.89
C GLU A 60 4.97 11.38 2.61
N TYR A 61 6.28 11.12 2.63
CA TYR A 61 7.19 11.44 1.53
C TYR A 61 7.26 10.38 0.42
N GLY A 62 6.89 9.12 0.68
CA GLY A 62 7.01 8.06 -0.32
C GLY A 62 6.40 6.72 0.07
N VAL A 63 6.33 5.80 -0.89
CA VAL A 63 5.78 4.44 -0.67
C VAL A 63 6.78 3.48 -0.02
N HIS A 64 8.08 3.73 -0.15
CA HIS A 64 9.11 2.78 0.29
C HIS A 64 9.24 2.64 1.80
N SER A 65 8.92 3.68 2.57
CA SER A 65 8.83 3.58 4.02
C SER A 65 7.71 2.62 4.43
N TRP A 66 6.55 2.70 3.77
CA TRP A 66 5.45 1.77 3.99
C TRP A 66 5.73 0.36 3.47
N GLU A 67 6.42 0.22 2.33
CA GLU A 67 6.92 -1.07 1.83
C GLU A 67 7.88 -1.72 2.85
N LEU A 68 8.80 -0.94 3.41
CA LEU A 68 9.72 -1.41 4.45
C LEU A 68 8.97 -1.88 5.70
N ILE A 69 8.03 -1.07 6.20
CA ILE A 69 7.19 -1.46 7.34
C ILE A 69 6.47 -2.78 7.05
N SER A 70 5.90 -2.89 5.86
CA SER A 70 5.19 -4.09 5.44
C SER A 70 6.10 -5.32 5.40
N GLU A 71 7.35 -5.19 4.92
CA GLU A 71 8.34 -6.27 4.92
C GLU A 71 8.91 -6.58 6.33
N ILE A 72 8.93 -5.62 7.25
CA ILE A 72 9.26 -5.86 8.68
C ILE A 72 8.21 -6.78 9.32
N TYR A 73 6.93 -6.51 9.05
CA TYR A 73 5.83 -7.29 9.64
C TYR A 73 5.49 -8.56 8.85
N LYS A 74 5.83 -8.63 7.55
CA LYS A 74 5.48 -9.75 6.68
C LYS A 74 5.98 -11.07 7.25
N ASN A 75 5.02 -11.96 7.49
CA ASN A 75 5.26 -13.28 8.07
C ASN A 75 6.07 -13.25 9.38
N SER A 76 5.90 -12.19 10.18
CA SER A 76 6.60 -12.00 11.45
C SER A 76 5.68 -12.27 12.63
N GLU A 77 6.27 -12.78 13.72
CA GLU A 77 5.57 -12.97 15.00
C GLU A 77 5.12 -11.63 15.61
N LEU A 78 5.69 -10.52 15.16
CA LEU A 78 5.27 -9.16 15.50
C LEU A 78 3.78 -8.91 15.17
N LEU A 79 3.22 -9.60 14.16
CA LEU A 79 1.80 -9.54 13.81
C LEU A 79 0.88 -10.16 14.86
N LEU A 80 1.42 -11.02 15.74
CA LEU A 80 0.66 -11.62 16.82
C LEU A 80 0.58 -10.71 18.06
N SER A 81 1.36 -9.61 18.08
CA SER A 81 1.29 -8.61 19.13
C SER A 81 0.11 -7.66 18.89
N GLN A 82 -0.58 -7.17 19.92
CA GLN A 82 -1.69 -6.22 19.73
C GLN A 82 -1.23 -4.81 19.30
N GLN A 83 0.07 -4.54 19.27
CA GLN A 83 0.63 -3.19 19.08
C GLN A 83 0.61 -2.69 17.62
N PHE A 84 0.27 -3.51 16.63
CA PHE A 84 0.20 -3.05 15.22
C PHE A 84 -1.15 -2.39 14.85
N THR A 85 -2.18 -2.49 15.69
CA THR A 85 -3.50 -1.89 15.40
C THR A 85 -3.44 -0.36 15.25
N PRO A 86 -2.78 0.41 16.13
CA PRO A 86 -2.61 1.86 15.95
C PRO A 86 -1.90 2.23 14.64
N LEU A 87 -0.90 1.44 14.25
CA LEU A 87 -0.17 1.61 12.99
C LEU A 87 -1.12 1.47 11.79
N LEU A 88 -1.95 0.42 11.75
CA LEU A 88 -2.94 0.23 10.68
C LEU A 88 -3.90 1.41 10.57
N LYS A 89 -4.40 1.91 11.69
CA LYS A 89 -5.30 3.08 11.71
C LYS A 89 -4.61 4.34 11.17
N LYS A 90 -3.35 4.59 11.58
CA LYS A 90 -2.55 5.73 11.08
C LYS A 90 -2.35 5.61 9.56
N VAL A 91 -2.01 4.42 9.07
CA VAL A 91 -1.79 4.16 7.64
C VAL A 91 -3.08 4.35 6.83
N ILE A 92 -4.20 3.79 7.26
CA ILE A 92 -5.48 3.92 6.55
C ILE A 92 -5.91 5.38 6.48
N LYS A 93 -5.75 6.14 7.58
CA LYS A 93 -6.00 7.59 7.60
C LYS A 93 -5.09 8.35 6.64
N LEU A 94 -3.82 7.96 6.54
CA LEU A 94 -2.88 8.55 5.57
C LEU A 94 -3.33 8.27 4.14
N ILE A 95 -3.71 7.04 3.81
CA ILE A 95 -4.26 6.66 2.49
C ILE A 95 -5.49 7.53 2.14
N ASP A 96 -6.31 7.88 3.14
CA ASP A 96 -7.51 8.71 2.96
C ASP A 96 -7.22 10.19 2.78
N SER A 97 -6.09 10.66 3.31
CA SER A 97 -5.65 12.03 3.17
C SER A 97 -5.02 12.32 1.80
N LEU A 98 -4.59 11.28 1.08
CA LEU A 98 -4.00 11.45 -0.25
C LEU A 98 -5.04 11.98 -1.25
N PRO A 99 -4.62 12.78 -2.25
CA PRO A 99 -5.49 13.22 -3.34
C PRO A 99 -6.20 12.05 -4.02
N LYS A 100 -7.32 12.36 -4.68
CA LYS A 100 -8.16 11.38 -5.38
C LYS A 100 -7.32 10.45 -6.28
N GLU A 101 -7.48 9.16 -6.00
CA GLU A 101 -7.07 7.96 -6.74
C GLU A 101 -5.70 8.08 -7.43
N THR A 102 -4.63 8.20 -6.64
CA THR A 102 -3.26 8.16 -7.18
C THR A 102 -2.67 6.75 -7.15
N GLN A 103 -1.68 6.48 -8.01
CA GLN A 103 -0.92 5.21 -7.97
C GLN A 103 -0.27 4.96 -6.60
N LYS A 104 0.13 6.04 -5.89
CA LYS A 104 0.63 5.98 -4.52
C LYS A 104 -0.43 5.38 -3.58
N LYS A 105 -1.67 5.85 -3.65
CA LYS A 105 -2.81 5.38 -2.85
C LYS A 105 -3.07 3.89 -3.08
N THR A 106 -3.09 3.45 -4.35
CA THR A 106 -3.26 2.05 -4.74
C THR A 106 -2.13 1.17 -4.21
N THR A 107 -0.89 1.60 -4.37
CA THR A 107 0.29 0.88 -3.88
C THR A 107 0.24 0.71 -2.36
N MET A 108 -0.08 1.78 -1.63
CA MET A 108 -0.21 1.71 -0.17
C MET A 108 -1.31 0.76 0.28
N LEU A 109 -2.43 0.71 -0.44
CA LEU A 109 -3.53 -0.20 -0.16
C LEU A 109 -3.12 -1.67 -0.31
N SER A 110 -2.36 -2.01 -1.35
CA SER A 110 -1.93 -3.38 -1.64
C SER A 110 -1.15 -4.04 -0.49
N PHE A 111 -0.35 -3.23 0.21
CA PHE A 111 0.49 -3.69 1.32
C PHE A 111 -0.29 -4.05 2.59
N LEU A 112 -1.53 -3.57 2.76
CA LEU A 112 -2.36 -3.94 3.92
C LEU A 112 -2.60 -5.45 4.00
N THR A 113 -2.58 -6.15 2.86
CA THR A 113 -2.73 -7.61 2.81
C THR A 113 -1.63 -8.36 3.57
N TYR A 114 -0.44 -7.77 3.73
CA TYR A 114 0.69 -8.41 4.42
C TYR A 114 0.45 -8.59 5.91
N PHE A 115 -0.49 -7.83 6.49
CA PHE A 115 -0.84 -7.86 7.90
C PHE A 115 -1.96 -8.86 8.20
N MET A 116 -2.58 -9.47 7.18
CA MET A 116 -3.72 -10.37 7.35
C MET A 116 -3.32 -11.83 7.49
N ARG A 117 -2.04 -12.19 7.27
CA ARG A 117 -1.61 -13.59 7.28
C ARG A 117 -0.29 -13.78 8.03
N TYR A 118 -0.20 -14.88 8.76
CA TYR A 118 1.02 -15.35 9.40
C TYR A 118 1.17 -16.86 9.16
N ASN A 119 2.30 -17.27 8.59
CA ASN A 119 2.61 -18.63 8.15
C ASN A 119 1.47 -19.26 7.34
N GLY A 120 0.87 -18.49 6.42
CA GLY A 120 -0.25 -18.92 5.59
C GLY A 120 -1.61 -18.98 6.30
N ASN A 121 -1.67 -18.76 7.62
CA ASN A 121 -2.90 -18.70 8.38
C ASN A 121 -3.46 -17.28 8.41
N ASN A 122 -4.78 -17.17 8.29
CA ASN A 122 -5.48 -15.88 8.33
C ASN A 122 -5.58 -15.36 9.76
N LEU A 123 -5.19 -14.10 9.95
CA LEU A 123 -5.29 -13.36 11.20
C LEU A 123 -6.64 -12.65 11.25
N LYS A 124 -7.66 -13.32 11.79
CA LYS A 124 -9.06 -12.83 11.79
C LYS A 124 -9.23 -11.45 12.42
N GLU A 125 -8.51 -11.16 13.50
CA GLU A 125 -8.55 -9.85 14.14
C GLU A 125 -8.00 -8.76 13.22
N ALA A 126 -6.86 -8.99 12.58
CA ALA A 126 -6.27 -8.05 11.63
C ALA A 126 -7.19 -7.84 10.42
N GLN A 127 -7.75 -8.92 9.85
CA GLN A 127 -8.74 -8.86 8.77
C GLN A 127 -9.95 -8.02 9.17
N LEU A 128 -10.49 -8.25 10.37
CA LEU A 128 -11.65 -7.51 10.88
C LEU A 128 -11.32 -6.03 11.10
N THR A 129 -10.17 -5.71 11.70
CA THR A 129 -9.73 -4.33 11.90
C THR A 129 -9.57 -3.61 10.57
N ILE A 130 -8.85 -4.21 9.61
CA ILE A 130 -8.66 -3.61 8.29
C ILE A 130 -10.00 -3.43 7.59
N CYS A 131 -10.84 -4.47 7.55
CA CYS A 131 -12.18 -4.40 6.96
C CYS A 131 -13.01 -3.26 7.56
N ASN A 132 -13.05 -3.14 8.89
CA ASN A 132 -13.84 -2.12 9.57
C ASN A 132 -13.37 -0.70 9.25
N GLU A 133 -12.06 -0.49 9.20
CA GLU A 133 -11.46 0.81 8.91
C GLU A 133 -11.63 1.17 7.42
N VAL A 134 -11.38 0.24 6.49
CA VAL A 134 -11.46 0.53 5.05
C VAL A 134 -12.87 0.69 4.51
N THR A 135 -13.87 0.03 5.12
CA THR A 135 -15.30 0.18 4.77
C THR A 135 -16.06 1.15 5.70
N SER A 136 -15.35 1.96 6.48
CA SER A 136 -16.00 2.94 7.37
C SER A 136 -16.82 3.95 6.58
N ILE A 137 -18.03 4.28 7.05
CA ILE A 137 -18.93 5.27 6.40
C ILE A 137 -18.31 6.68 6.41
N ILE A 138 -17.38 6.94 7.33
CA ILE A 138 -16.64 8.22 7.42
C ILE A 138 -15.65 8.37 6.26
N ARG A 139 -15.32 7.27 5.57
CA ARG A 139 -14.31 7.22 4.53
C ARG A 139 -14.87 7.68 3.18
N LYS A 140 -14.14 8.58 2.51
CA LYS A 140 -14.54 9.17 1.22
C LYS A 140 -14.11 8.35 -0.02
N ASN A 141 -13.56 7.15 0.19
CA ASN A 141 -12.93 6.39 -0.90
C ASN A 141 -13.88 5.45 -1.67
N CYS A 142 -15.16 5.42 -1.30
CA CYS A 142 -16.17 4.62 -1.99
C CYS A 142 -16.69 5.27 -3.29
N ASP A 143 -16.32 6.53 -3.56
CA ASP A 143 -16.78 7.30 -4.73
C ASP A 143 -16.48 6.60 -6.07
N HIS A 144 -15.43 5.77 -6.13
CA HIS A 144 -14.94 5.13 -7.36
C HIS A 144 -15.24 3.63 -7.45
N LEU A 145 -16.16 3.12 -6.64
CA LEU A 145 -16.69 1.76 -6.78
C LEU A 145 -17.62 1.59 -8.01
N PHE A 146 -17.69 2.61 -8.88
CA PHE A 146 -18.48 2.61 -10.11
C PHE A 146 -19.96 2.23 -9.86
N VAL A 147 -20.54 2.77 -8.78
CA VAL A 147 -21.91 2.47 -8.36
C VAL A 147 -22.92 3.35 -9.10
N GLY A 148 -24.07 2.79 -9.42
CA GLY A 148 -25.16 3.48 -10.11
C GLY A 148 -24.88 3.77 -11.58
N GLU A 149 -25.83 4.41 -12.26
CA GLU A 149 -25.73 4.64 -13.71
C GLU A 149 -24.52 5.50 -14.11
N VAL A 150 -24.15 6.49 -13.28
CA VAL A 150 -23.00 7.36 -13.56
C VAL A 150 -21.70 6.58 -13.43
N GLY A 151 -21.51 5.85 -12.32
CA GLY A 151 -20.31 5.03 -12.13
C GLY A 151 -20.14 3.95 -13.19
N LEU A 152 -21.24 3.32 -13.64
CA LEU A 152 -21.17 2.34 -14.73
C LEU A 152 -20.77 2.97 -16.08
N LYS A 153 -21.18 4.22 -16.35
CA LYS A 153 -20.74 4.97 -17.53
C LYS A 153 -19.25 5.29 -17.46
N ASP A 154 -18.76 5.74 -16.30
CA ASP A 154 -17.35 6.04 -16.10
C ASP A 154 -16.48 4.78 -16.28
N LEU A 155 -16.90 3.65 -15.70
CA LEU A 155 -16.25 2.36 -15.89
C LEU A 155 -16.19 1.97 -17.38
N HIS A 156 -17.30 2.15 -18.10
CA HIS A 156 -17.36 1.85 -19.53
C HIS A 156 -16.40 2.72 -20.34
N LEU A 157 -16.30 4.01 -20.02
CA LEU A 157 -15.36 4.94 -20.65
C LEU A 157 -13.92 4.50 -20.43
N TYR A 158 -13.52 4.21 -19.19
CA TYR A 158 -12.15 3.74 -18.91
C TYR A 158 -11.83 2.41 -19.63
N ILE A 159 -12.78 1.48 -19.71
CA ILE A 159 -12.59 0.23 -20.46
C ILE A 159 -12.41 0.50 -21.96
N LEU A 160 -13.16 1.44 -22.53
CA LEU A 160 -13.01 1.83 -23.93
C LEU A 160 -11.65 2.48 -24.21
N GLU A 161 -11.19 3.39 -23.34
CA GLU A 161 -9.88 4.01 -23.44
C GLU A 161 -8.75 2.98 -23.39
N MET A 162 -8.82 2.02 -22.46
CA MET A 162 -7.84 0.93 -22.37
C MET A 162 -7.85 0.04 -23.61
N LYS A 163 -9.03 -0.27 -24.17
CA LYS A 163 -9.14 -1.05 -25.42
C LYS A 163 -8.55 -0.31 -26.61
N ASN A 164 -8.77 1.00 -26.70
CA ASN A 164 -8.19 1.83 -27.75
C ASN A 164 -6.66 1.88 -27.62
N ALA A 165 -6.13 2.13 -26.42
CA ALA A 165 -4.69 2.11 -26.16
C ALA A 165 -4.06 0.74 -26.47
N TYR A 166 -4.73 -0.37 -26.11
CA TYR A 166 -4.29 -1.71 -26.48
C TYR A 166 -4.30 -1.92 -28.00
N SER A 167 -5.34 -1.45 -28.70
CA SER A 167 -5.41 -1.53 -30.15
C SER A 167 -4.29 -0.74 -30.83
N GLU A 168 -3.99 0.47 -30.34
CA GLU A 168 -2.86 1.27 -30.83
C GLU A 168 -1.52 0.56 -30.59
N PHE A 169 -1.32 0.03 -29.38
CA PHE A 169 -0.13 -0.76 -29.03
C PHE A 169 0.08 -1.96 -29.96
N MET A 170 -0.97 -2.71 -30.30
CA MET A 170 -0.87 -3.89 -31.17
C MET A 170 -0.59 -3.54 -32.64
N ASN A 171 -0.84 -2.28 -33.04
CA ASN A 171 -0.68 -1.82 -34.42
C ASN A 171 0.62 -1.02 -34.66
N ASP A 172 1.36 -0.64 -33.61
CA ASP A 172 2.59 0.15 -33.73
C ASP A 172 3.84 -0.72 -33.47
N ASP A 173 4.47 -1.22 -34.54
CA ASP A 173 5.68 -2.06 -34.50
C ASP A 173 6.91 -1.35 -33.89
N ARG A 174 6.84 -0.04 -33.60
CA ARG A 174 8.02 0.78 -33.29
C ARG A 174 8.17 1.22 -31.85
N TYR A 175 7.15 1.08 -30.99
CA TYR A 175 7.25 1.49 -29.59
C TYR A 175 6.40 0.62 -28.66
N VAL A 176 7.06 -0.09 -27.74
CA VAL A 176 6.40 -0.80 -26.64
C VAL A 176 6.03 0.23 -25.54
N GLN A 177 4.97 1.00 -25.74
CA GLN A 177 4.41 1.78 -24.62
C GLN A 177 3.67 0.82 -23.68
N GLU A 178 4.06 0.79 -22.41
CA GLU A 178 3.30 0.06 -21.39
C GLU A 178 1.88 0.60 -21.33
N ILE A 179 0.90 -0.31 -21.42
CA ILE A 179 -0.51 0.05 -21.30
C ILE A 179 -0.75 0.55 -19.87
N GLN A 180 -0.95 1.85 -19.75
CA GLN A 180 -1.25 2.49 -18.47
C GLN A 180 -2.69 2.17 -18.07
N ILE A 181 -2.86 1.56 -16.90
CA ILE A 181 -4.17 1.35 -16.30
C ILE A 181 -4.53 2.65 -15.57
N PRO A 182 -5.73 3.22 -15.80
CA PRO A 182 -6.20 4.38 -15.04
C PRO A 182 -6.06 4.17 -13.52
N PRO A 183 -5.53 5.16 -12.78
CA PRO A 183 -5.34 5.06 -11.34
C PRO A 183 -6.62 4.71 -10.56
N GLU A 184 -7.78 5.19 -11.01
CA GLU A 184 -9.11 4.90 -10.45
C GLU A 184 -9.45 3.42 -10.58
N LEU A 185 -9.23 2.83 -11.77
CA LEU A 185 -9.43 1.40 -11.99
C LEU A 185 -8.46 0.56 -11.16
N SER A 186 -7.19 0.96 -11.14
CA SER A 186 -6.16 0.29 -10.34
C SER A 186 -6.52 0.30 -8.85
N TYR A 187 -7.00 1.44 -8.34
CA TYR A 187 -7.47 1.58 -6.97
C TYR A 187 -8.65 0.66 -6.68
N THR A 188 -9.68 0.65 -7.54
CA THR A 188 -10.88 -0.16 -7.36
C THR A 188 -10.56 -1.65 -7.40
N ILE A 189 -9.70 -2.10 -8.32
CA ILE A 189 -9.23 -3.49 -8.38
C ILE A 189 -8.53 -3.88 -7.08
N GLU A 190 -7.61 -3.04 -6.60
CA GLU A 190 -6.84 -3.34 -5.40
C GLU A 190 -7.71 -3.29 -4.13
N TYR A 191 -8.70 -2.39 -4.09
CA TYR A 191 -9.69 -2.33 -3.02
C TYR A 191 -10.56 -3.60 -2.98
N ILE A 192 -11.04 -4.08 -4.12
CA ILE A 192 -11.80 -5.34 -4.19
C ILE A 192 -10.93 -6.52 -3.73
N LYS A 193 -9.67 -6.61 -4.15
CA LYS A 193 -8.75 -7.65 -3.67
C LYS A 193 -8.53 -7.57 -2.17
N LEU A 194 -8.40 -6.37 -1.61
CA LEU A 194 -8.25 -6.17 -0.18
C LEU A 194 -9.47 -6.71 0.58
N LEU A 195 -10.68 -6.35 0.14
CA LEU A 195 -11.92 -6.86 0.75
C LEU A 195 -12.05 -8.38 0.62
N ALA A 196 -11.68 -8.96 -0.53
CA ALA A 196 -11.65 -10.41 -0.70
C ALA A 196 -10.69 -11.07 0.32
N ASN A 197 -9.51 -10.50 0.54
CA ASN A 197 -8.56 -10.98 1.56
C ASN A 197 -9.10 -10.85 2.99
N CYS A 198 -9.94 -9.85 3.27
CA CYS A 198 -10.63 -9.74 4.56
C CYS A 198 -11.61 -10.91 4.78
N GLY A 199 -12.31 -11.35 3.73
CA GLY A 199 -13.27 -12.45 3.77
C GLY A 199 -12.67 -13.85 3.76
N GLU A 200 -11.39 -14.01 3.42
CA GLU A 200 -10.76 -15.32 3.35
C GLU A 200 -10.76 -16.07 4.68
N GLY A 201 -11.00 -17.39 4.64
CA GLY A 201 -11.01 -18.26 5.82
C GLY A 201 -12.35 -18.30 6.56
N LYS A 202 -13.44 -17.95 5.88
CA LYS A 202 -14.83 -17.96 6.40
C LYS A 202 -15.03 -17.04 7.60
N ASN A 203 -14.52 -15.82 7.49
CA ASN A 203 -14.77 -14.80 8.50
C ASN A 203 -16.15 -14.19 8.28
N ALA A 204 -17.19 -14.84 8.85
CA ALA A 204 -18.60 -14.49 8.63
C ALA A 204 -18.92 -13.01 8.93
N THR A 205 -18.19 -12.39 9.86
CA THR A 205 -18.35 -10.97 10.22
C THR A 205 -17.87 -10.05 9.10
N THR A 206 -16.72 -10.33 8.50
CA THR A 206 -16.21 -9.55 7.36
C THR A 206 -16.96 -9.87 6.08
N GLU A 207 -17.38 -11.12 5.87
CA GLU A 207 -18.19 -11.53 4.71
C GLU A 207 -19.52 -10.77 4.67
N THR A 208 -20.27 -10.73 5.77
CA THR A 208 -21.52 -9.96 5.86
C THR A 208 -21.34 -8.47 5.55
N ARG A 209 -20.16 -7.93 5.86
CA ARG A 209 -19.84 -6.51 5.67
C ARG A 209 -19.35 -6.18 4.25
N CYS A 210 -18.87 -7.18 3.51
CA CYS A 210 -18.40 -7.04 2.14
C CYS A 210 -19.48 -7.34 1.09
N GLN A 211 -20.63 -7.90 1.50
CA GLN A 211 -21.84 -8.07 0.67
C GLN A 211 -22.57 -6.73 0.51
#